data_AF-A0A366DN07-F1
#
_entry.id   AF-A0A366DN07-F1
#
_cell.length_a   1.000
_cell.length_b   1.000
_cell.length_c   1.000
_cell.angle_alpha   90.00
_cell.angle_beta   90.00
_cell.angle_gamma   90.00
#
_symmetry.space_group_name_H-M   'P 1'
#
loop_
_entity.id
_entity.type
_entity.pdbx_description
1 polymer ?
#
loop_
_entity_poly.entity_id
_entity_poly.type
_entity_poly.pdbx_seq_one_letter_code
_entity_poly.pdbx_strand_id
1 'polypeptide(L)'
;MTNGSMTPARLREVMEFDHVIHVDSDGRVSEPKDVYAPDVTESNGTVAVDPVDWELLTGWTGQWNYSGPVMHPSEFVGGRLADHILTTPGTYVTVVVTDLDELDADGESALAGWAIAYREDTR
;
A
#
# COMPACT_ATOMS: atom_id res chain seq x y z
N MET A 1 24.98 5.46 -11.42
CA MET A 1 23.75 5.46 -10.63
C MET A 1 23.35 6.92 -10.44
N THR A 2 22.43 7.41 -11.25
CA THR A 2 22.01 8.83 -11.26
C THR A 2 21.10 9.11 -10.07
N ASN A 3 21.56 10.00 -9.18
CA ASN A 3 20.75 10.69 -8.17
C ASN A 3 19.68 11.56 -8.86
N GLY A 4 18.63 10.95 -9.38
CA GLY A 4 17.38 11.67 -9.68
C GLY A 4 16.58 11.78 -8.39
N SER A 5 16.04 12.96 -8.06
CA SER A 5 15.12 13.07 -6.93
C SER A 5 13.93 12.14 -7.14
N MET A 6 13.45 11.48 -6.09
CA MET A 6 12.24 10.68 -6.19
C MET A 6 11.06 11.58 -6.58
N THR A 7 10.31 11.22 -7.61
CA THR A 7 9.11 11.95 -8.07
C THR A 7 7.88 11.06 -7.90
N PRO A 8 6.65 11.59 -7.84
CA PRO A 8 5.43 10.78 -7.79
C PRO A 8 5.34 9.72 -8.89
N ALA A 9 5.75 10.07 -10.12
CA ALA A 9 5.76 9.13 -11.24
C ALA A 9 6.76 7.99 -11.01
N ARG A 10 7.94 8.29 -10.46
CA ARG A 10 8.95 7.28 -10.15
C ARG A 10 8.56 6.43 -8.94
N LEU A 11 7.93 7.02 -7.93
CA LEU A 11 7.43 6.30 -6.77
C LEU A 11 6.45 5.20 -7.20
N ARG A 12 5.53 5.52 -8.11
CA ARG A 12 4.59 4.54 -8.68
C ARG A 12 5.30 3.33 -9.30
N GLU A 13 6.38 3.57 -10.03
CA GLU A 13 7.17 2.50 -10.66
C GLU A 13 7.93 1.66 -9.64
N VAL A 14 8.26 2.22 -8.47
CA VAL A 14 8.97 1.50 -7.41
C VAL A 14 7.98 0.71 -6.55
N MET A 15 6.83 1.28 -6.21
CA MET A 15 5.81 0.66 -5.37
C MET A 15 4.93 -0.34 -6.13
N GLU A 16 5.58 -1.32 -6.78
CA GLU A 16 4.93 -2.53 -7.28
C GLU A 16 4.36 -3.35 -6.11
N PHE A 17 3.45 -4.28 -6.41
CA PHE A 17 2.88 -5.16 -5.38
C PHE A 17 3.97 -5.93 -4.65
N ASP A 18 3.87 -5.98 -3.32
CA ASP A 18 4.78 -6.63 -2.39
C ASP A 18 6.22 -6.09 -2.39
N HIS A 19 6.47 -4.96 -3.07
CA HIS A 19 7.77 -4.29 -3.02
C HIS A 19 7.80 -3.26 -1.89
N VAL A 20 8.37 -3.67 -0.75
CA VAL A 20 8.50 -2.83 0.44
C VAL A 20 9.52 -1.72 0.20
N ILE A 21 9.13 -0.49 0.54
CA ILE A 21 10.00 0.67 0.54
C ILE A 21 10.07 1.32 1.92
N HIS A 22 11.15 2.04 2.16
CA HIS A 22 11.32 2.90 3.32
C HIS A 22 11.56 4.34 2.85
N VAL A 23 10.80 5.28 3.41
CA VAL A 23 10.93 6.72 3.19
C VAL A 23 11.55 7.37 4.42
N ASP A 24 12.71 8.01 4.27
CA ASP A 24 13.37 8.72 5.37
C ASP A 24 12.80 10.13 5.61
N SER A 25 13.29 10.82 6.64
CA SER A 25 12.87 12.19 7.00
C SER A 25 13.16 13.24 5.93
N ASP A 26 14.07 12.96 4.99
CA ASP A 26 14.41 13.82 3.86
C ASP A 26 13.60 13.47 2.59
N GLY A 27 12.67 12.50 2.69
CA GLY A 27 11.86 12.01 1.57
C GLY A 27 12.64 11.11 0.60
N ARG A 28 13.81 10.56 1.01
CA ARG A 28 14.53 9.58 0.18
C ARG A 28 13.91 8.20 0.36
N VAL A 29 13.83 7.48 -0.75
CA VAL A 29 13.31 6.12 -0.80
C VAL A 29 14.46 5.12 -0.86
N SER A 30 14.35 4.07 -0.07
CA SER A 30 15.27 2.93 -0.04
C SER A 30 14.51 1.62 0.11
N GLU A 31 15.18 0.50 -0.14
CA GLU A 31 14.63 -0.85 0.02
C GLU A 31 15.15 -1.42 1.35
N PRO A 32 14.31 -1.55 2.39
CA PRO A 32 14.73 -2.13 3.66
C PRO A 32 15.05 -3.62 3.49
N LYS A 33 16.01 -4.10 4.28
CA LYS A 33 16.34 -5.54 4.33
C LYS A 33 15.51 -6.22 5.42
N ASP A 34 15.15 -7.48 5.17
CA ASP A 34 14.46 -8.35 6.13
C ASP A 34 13.10 -7.79 6.62
N VAL A 35 12.45 -7.00 5.77
CA VAL A 35 11.06 -6.56 5.97
C VAL A 35 10.21 -7.18 4.88
N TYR A 36 9.16 -7.90 5.29
CA TYR A 36 8.21 -8.53 4.40
C TYR A 36 6.91 -7.73 4.36
N ALA A 37 6.25 -7.75 3.20
CA ALA A 37 4.91 -7.20 3.06
C ALA A 37 3.92 -7.95 3.97
N PRO A 38 2.91 -7.27 4.53
CA PRO A 38 1.85 -7.95 5.27
C PRO A 38 0.86 -8.60 4.31
N ASP A 39 0.16 -9.62 4.81
CA ASP A 39 -1.04 -10.15 4.18
C ASP A 39 -2.24 -9.26 4.53
N VAL A 40 -3.08 -8.93 3.54
CA VAL A 40 -4.30 -8.15 3.75
C VAL A 40 -5.51 -8.89 3.21
N THR A 41 -6.50 -9.05 4.07
CA THR A 41 -7.73 -9.79 3.77
C THR A 41 -8.96 -8.93 4.05
N GLU A 42 -10.02 -9.19 3.32
CA GLU A 42 -11.35 -8.64 3.54
C GLU A 42 -12.34 -9.78 3.75
N SER A 43 -13.20 -9.64 4.75
CA SER A 43 -14.34 -10.53 4.98
C SER A 43 -15.45 -9.75 5.70
N ASN A 44 -16.68 -9.89 5.19
CA ASN A 44 -17.91 -9.33 5.73
C ASN A 44 -17.83 -7.81 5.97
N GLY A 45 -17.19 -7.09 5.05
CA GLY A 45 -16.96 -5.64 5.11
C GLY A 45 -15.84 -5.23 6.06
N THR A 46 -15.07 -6.17 6.61
CA THR A 46 -13.98 -5.91 7.55
C THR A 46 -12.64 -6.23 6.91
N VAL A 47 -11.74 -5.25 6.90
CA VAL A 47 -10.38 -5.42 6.38
C VAL A 47 -9.41 -5.67 7.53
N ALA A 48 -8.61 -6.73 7.41
CA ALA A 48 -7.59 -7.12 8.38
C ALA A 48 -6.20 -7.13 7.74
N VAL A 49 -5.18 -6.81 8.53
CA VAL A 49 -3.77 -6.80 8.14
C VAL A 49 -2.97 -7.66 9.12
N ASP A 50 -2.10 -8.53 8.60
CA ASP A 50 -1.22 -9.40 9.38
C ASP A 50 0.21 -9.32 8.82
N PRO A 51 1.24 -9.04 9.63
CA PRO A 51 1.21 -8.82 11.08
C PRO A 51 0.60 -7.48 11.52
N VAL A 52 0.17 -7.43 12.78
CA VAL A 52 -0.56 -6.30 13.40
C VAL A 52 0.27 -5.01 13.59
N ASP A 53 1.57 -5.03 13.25
CA ASP A 53 2.44 -3.85 13.30
C ASP A 53 2.34 -2.97 12.04
N TRP A 54 1.51 -3.36 11.07
CA TRP A 54 1.14 -2.56 9.92
C TRP A 54 -0.24 -1.90 10.12
N GLU A 55 -0.37 -0.69 9.60
CA GLU A 55 -1.62 0.03 9.49
C GLU A 55 -1.97 0.22 8.02
N LEU A 56 -3.26 0.29 7.68
CA LEU A 56 -3.69 0.56 6.31
C LEU A 56 -4.07 2.04 6.15
N LEU A 57 -3.50 2.69 5.14
CA LEU A 57 -3.85 4.07 4.84
C LEU A 57 -5.29 4.16 4.32
N THR A 58 -6.08 5.08 4.89
CA THR A 58 -7.49 5.28 4.54
C THR A 58 -7.73 6.67 3.92
N GLY A 59 -8.87 6.85 3.26
CA GLY A 59 -9.29 8.16 2.72
C GLY A 59 -8.57 8.61 1.45
N TRP A 60 -7.83 7.71 0.80
CA TRP A 60 -7.05 8.00 -0.41
C TRP A 60 -7.72 7.55 -1.71
N THR A 61 -8.74 6.70 -1.60
CA THR A 61 -9.55 6.24 -2.74
C THR A 61 -10.52 7.33 -3.22
N GLY A 62 -10.76 7.37 -4.54
CA GLY A 62 -11.75 8.22 -5.21
C GLY A 62 -13.15 7.58 -5.29
N GLN A 63 -13.36 6.42 -4.69
CA GLN A 63 -14.66 5.74 -4.68
C GLN A 63 -15.73 6.57 -3.95
N TRP A 64 -16.93 6.65 -4.56
CA TRP A 64 -18.02 7.44 -3.99
C TRP A 64 -18.57 6.80 -2.71
N ASN A 65 -18.74 7.61 -1.66
CA ASN A 65 -19.28 7.18 -0.37
C ASN A 65 -18.49 6.04 0.32
N TYR A 66 -17.21 5.92 0.00
CA TYR A 66 -16.28 4.99 0.63
C TYR A 66 -14.98 5.73 0.97
N SER A 67 -14.47 5.52 2.19
CA SER A 67 -13.23 6.13 2.67
C SER A 67 -12.34 5.13 3.39
N GLY A 68 -12.56 3.83 3.16
CA GLY A 68 -11.74 2.77 3.73
C GLY A 68 -10.39 2.61 3.01
N PRO A 69 -9.63 1.56 3.35
CA PRO A 69 -8.28 1.35 2.83
C PRO A 69 -8.23 0.71 1.44
N VAL A 70 -9.31 0.06 0.99
CA VAL A 70 -9.32 -0.72 -0.27
C VAL A 70 -9.52 0.22 -1.46
N MET A 71 -8.54 0.23 -2.34
CA MET A 71 -8.52 0.98 -3.59
C MET A 71 -9.10 0.15 -4.72
N HIS A 72 -9.76 0.82 -5.67
CA HIS A 72 -10.25 0.16 -6.86
C HIS A 72 -9.07 -0.23 -7.80
N PRO A 73 -9.14 -1.35 -8.55
CA PRO A 73 -8.05 -1.77 -9.45
C PRO A 73 -7.61 -0.74 -10.50
N SER A 74 -8.47 0.23 -10.84
CA SER A 74 -8.13 1.32 -11.77
C SER A 74 -7.41 2.51 -11.14
N GLU A 75 -7.30 2.54 -9.81
CA GLU A 75 -6.54 3.57 -9.10
C GLU A 75 -5.03 3.30 -9.19
N PHE A 76 -4.21 4.29 -8.83
CA PHE A 76 -2.76 4.15 -8.84
C PHE A 76 -2.11 5.03 -7.77
N VAL A 77 -0.90 4.66 -7.33
CA VAL A 77 -0.07 5.51 -6.47
C VAL A 77 0.35 6.76 -7.25
N GLY A 78 -0.17 7.91 -6.86
CA GLY A 78 0.07 9.17 -7.56
C GLY A 78 -0.60 10.36 -6.87
N GLY A 79 -0.40 11.55 -7.44
CA GLY A 79 -0.98 12.80 -6.93
C GLY A 79 -0.72 12.99 -5.43
N ARG A 80 -1.78 13.37 -4.70
CA ARG A 80 -1.68 13.66 -3.26
C ARG A 80 -1.27 12.46 -2.41
N LEU A 81 -1.57 11.23 -2.84
CA LEU A 81 -1.14 10.01 -2.12
C LEU A 81 0.38 9.85 -2.22
N ALA A 82 0.94 10.02 -3.42
CA ALA A 82 2.38 9.96 -3.62
C ALA A 82 3.09 11.10 -2.86
N ASP A 83 2.53 12.31 -2.87
CA ASP A 83 3.07 13.43 -2.08
C ASP A 83 3.06 13.11 -0.58
N HIS A 84 1.98 12.50 -0.08
CA HIS A 84 1.89 12.08 1.32
C HIS A 84 2.95 11.04 1.69
N ILE A 85 3.11 9.99 0.88
CA ILE A 85 4.13 8.96 1.11
C ILE A 85 5.53 9.58 1.12
N LEU A 86 5.85 10.48 0.18
CA LEU A 86 7.17 11.11 0.12
C LEU A 86 7.45 12.14 1.23
N THR A 87 6.41 12.61 1.92
CA THR A 87 6.52 13.62 2.99
C THR A 87 6.26 13.06 4.39
N THR A 88 5.92 11.78 4.49
CA THR A 88 5.64 11.09 5.74
C THR A 88 6.65 9.95 5.89
N PRO A 89 7.58 10.03 6.83
CA PRO A 89 8.57 8.97 7.02
C PRO A 89 7.95 7.66 7.48
N GLY A 90 8.57 6.56 7.08
CA GLY A 90 8.22 5.21 7.51
C GLY A 90 8.33 4.18 6.40
N THR A 91 7.83 2.99 6.69
CA THR A 91 7.85 1.85 5.77
C THR A 91 6.51 1.72 5.07
N TYR A 92 6.51 1.57 3.75
CA TYR A 92 5.31 1.47 2.93
C TYR A 92 5.39 0.28 1.99
N VAL A 93 4.24 -0.30 1.67
CA VAL A 93 4.12 -1.31 0.61
C VAL A 93 2.72 -1.27 0.00
N THR A 94 2.66 -1.47 -1.32
CA THR A 94 1.40 -1.72 -2.03
C THR A 94 1.08 -3.20 -1.94
N VAL A 95 -0.10 -3.55 -1.44
CA VAL A 95 -0.51 -4.95 -1.23
C VAL A 95 -1.85 -5.21 -1.89
N VAL A 96 -2.05 -6.44 -2.38
CA VAL A 96 -3.36 -6.91 -2.82
C VAL A 96 -4.24 -7.19 -1.61
N VAL A 97 -5.55 -6.98 -1.76
CA VAL A 97 -6.53 -7.34 -0.73
C VAL A 97 -7.31 -8.54 -1.21
N THR A 98 -7.17 -9.65 -0.49
CA THR A 98 -7.87 -10.90 -0.79
C THR A 98 -9.25 -10.91 -0.13
N ASP A 99 -10.31 -11.12 -0.91
CA ASP A 99 -11.67 -11.35 -0.43
C ASP A 99 -11.83 -12.82 0.00
N LEU A 100 -12.10 -13.05 1.28
CA LEU A 100 -12.26 -14.40 1.83
C LEU A 100 -13.67 -14.96 1.68
N ASP A 101 -14.64 -14.12 1.31
CA ASP A 101 -16.05 -14.49 1.16
C ASP A 101 -16.41 -14.78 -0.31
N GLU A 102 -15.62 -14.27 -1.27
CA GLU A 102 -15.79 -14.50 -2.71
C GLU A 102 -14.66 -15.38 -3.29
N LEU A 103 -15.02 -16.28 -4.23
CA LEU A 103 -14.07 -17.07 -5.02
C LEU A 103 -14.08 -16.61 -6.48
N ASP A 104 -12.91 -16.62 -7.12
CA ASP A 104 -12.75 -16.37 -8.53
C ASP A 104 -13.15 -17.58 -9.40
N ALA A 105 -12.91 -17.48 -10.72
CA ALA A 105 -13.28 -18.51 -11.68
C ALA A 105 -12.51 -19.84 -11.50
N ASP A 106 -11.33 -19.79 -10.88
CA ASP A 106 -10.47 -20.94 -10.63
C ASP A 106 -10.75 -21.56 -9.24
N GLY A 107 -11.64 -20.96 -8.45
CA GLY A 107 -12.04 -21.42 -7.12
C GLY A 107 -11.10 -20.94 -6.01
N GLU A 108 -10.24 -19.97 -6.30
CA GLU A 108 -9.36 -19.31 -5.33
C GLU A 108 -10.04 -18.07 -4.77
N SER A 109 -9.61 -17.57 -3.62
CA SER A 109 -10.14 -16.32 -3.07
C SER A 109 -9.97 -15.15 -4.04
N ALA A 110 -11.06 -14.42 -4.28
CA ALA A 110 -11.06 -13.28 -5.20
C ALA A 110 -10.25 -12.10 -4.64
N LEU A 111 -10.01 -11.09 -5.47
CA LEU A 111 -9.37 -9.85 -5.04
C LEU A 111 -10.41 -8.75 -4.84
N ALA A 112 -10.50 -8.21 -3.63
CA ALA A 112 -11.33 -7.04 -3.33
C ALA A 112 -10.74 -5.73 -3.90
N GLY A 113 -9.42 -5.70 -4.12
CA GLY A 113 -8.70 -4.52 -4.61
C GLY A 113 -7.25 -4.51 -4.15
N TRP A 114 -6.73 -3.32 -3.85
CA TRP A 114 -5.40 -3.14 -3.28
C TRP A 114 -5.38 -2.08 -2.18
N ALA A 115 -4.36 -2.07 -1.32
CA ALA A 115 -4.19 -1.08 -0.26
C ALA A 115 -2.73 -0.63 -0.14
N ILE A 116 -2.51 0.47 0.60
CA ILE A 116 -1.18 0.83 1.09
C ILE A 116 -1.09 0.44 2.56
N ALA A 117 -0.21 -0.51 2.86
CA ALA A 117 0.20 -0.78 4.23
C ALA A 117 1.35 0.15 4.61
N TYR A 118 1.28 0.67 5.83
CA TYR A 118 2.20 1.64 6.40
C TYR A 118 2.64 1.17 7.79
N ARG A 119 3.91 1.34 8.10
CA ARG A 119 4.45 1.20 9.45
C ARG A 119 5.30 2.41 9.77
N GLU A 120 4.93 3.12 10.84
CA GLU A 120 5.74 4.23 11.36
C GLU A 120 7.11 3.72 11.81
N ASP A 121 8.14 4.54 11.63
CA ASP A 121 9.44 4.24 12.22
C ASP A 121 9.32 4.31 13.75
N THR A 122 9.37 3.17 14.42
CA THR A 122 9.52 3.13 15.88
C THR A 122 10.78 3.87 16.28
N ARG A 123 10.61 4.97 17.03
CA ARG A 123 11.70 5.74 17.65
C ARG A 123 12.43 4.96 18.73
#